data_AF-A0A1R0LI76-F1
#
_entry.id   AF-A0A1R0LI76-F1
#
_cell.length_a   1.000
_cell.length_b   1.000
_cell.length_c   1.000
_cell.angle_alpha   90.00
_cell.angle_beta   90.00
_cell.angle_gamma   90.00
#
_symmetry.space_group_name_H-M   'P 1'
#
loop_
_entity.id
_entity.type
_entity.pdbx_description
1 polymer ?
#
loop_
_entity_poly.entity_id
_entity_poly.type
_entity_poly.pdbx_seq_one_letter_code
_entity_poly.pdbx_strand_id
1 'polypeptide(L)'
;MSLQPRPGAEIPALTVRVARVSNPHGTTAMWIRDRLDGLFSDEDFTAWYPRDGRPGLSPAQPATVCVLQYALNLSDRQAAEAVRCRIDFKYALGPELADPGFHHSLLSDFRDRLAEGDRADRLLDLALTRIRRTGLLKGRAARTSHHFHKL
;
A
#
# COMPACT_ATOMS: atom_id res chain seq x y z
N MET A 1 -15.23 3.93 -12.46
CA MET A 1 -13.89 3.55 -12.97
C MET A 1 -13.79 2.04 -12.80
N SER A 2 -13.52 1.31 -13.87
CA SER A 2 -13.55 -0.16 -13.92
C SER A 2 -12.26 -0.77 -13.39
N LEU A 3 -12.43 -1.79 -12.56
CA LEU A 3 -11.36 -2.65 -12.07
C LEU A 3 -11.03 -3.69 -13.16
N GLN A 4 -9.86 -3.53 -13.77
CA GLN A 4 -9.17 -4.63 -14.41
C GLN A 4 -8.11 -5.11 -13.40
N PRO A 5 -8.10 -6.40 -13.03
CA PRO A 5 -6.98 -6.92 -12.27
C PRO A 5 -5.73 -6.77 -13.14
N ARG A 6 -4.93 -5.74 -12.89
CA ARG A 6 -3.51 -5.85 -13.21
C ARG A 6 -2.97 -6.88 -12.23
N PRO A 7 -2.18 -7.86 -12.65
CA PRO A 7 -1.56 -8.77 -11.71
C PRO A 7 -0.74 -7.94 -10.73
N GLY A 8 -1.30 -7.66 -9.55
CA GLY A 8 -0.53 -7.28 -8.39
C GLY A 8 0.43 -8.41 -7.99
N ALA A 9 0.27 -9.60 -8.56
CA ALA A 9 1.00 -10.81 -8.23
C ALA A 9 2.44 -10.84 -8.77
N GLU A 10 2.69 -10.45 -10.03
CA GLU A 10 3.99 -10.70 -10.66
C GLU A 10 4.73 -9.40 -10.99
N ILE A 11 5.84 -9.18 -10.30
CA ILE A 11 6.75 -8.07 -10.58
C ILE A 11 7.52 -8.41 -11.86
N PRO A 12 7.59 -7.52 -12.87
CA PRO A 12 8.37 -7.77 -14.07
C PRO A 12 9.81 -8.19 -13.74
N ALA A 13 10.32 -9.25 -14.39
CA ALA A 13 11.62 -9.85 -14.05
C ALA A 13 12.78 -8.84 -14.07
N LEU A 14 12.73 -7.87 -14.99
CA LEU A 14 13.72 -6.78 -15.04
C LEU A 14 13.64 -5.89 -13.80
N THR A 15 12.43 -5.53 -13.34
CA THR A 15 12.21 -4.74 -12.12
C THR A 15 12.73 -5.48 -10.90
N VAL A 16 12.47 -6.80 -10.79
CA VAL A 16 13.02 -7.64 -9.70
C VAL A 16 14.54 -7.60 -9.68
N ARG A 17 15.17 -7.87 -10.83
CA ARG A 17 16.62 -7.92 -10.95
C ARG A 17 17.27 -6.60 -10.57
N VAL A 18 16.81 -5.48 -11.14
CA VAL A 18 17.40 -4.16 -10.87
C VAL A 18 17.17 -3.77 -9.41
N ALA A 19 15.98 -4.00 -8.84
CA ALA A 19 15.70 -3.68 -7.45
C ALA A 19 16.62 -4.40 -6.46
N ARG A 20 16.84 -5.71 -6.67
CA ARG A 20 17.71 -6.53 -5.81
C ARG A 20 19.19 -6.12 -5.93
N VAL A 21 19.65 -5.81 -7.14
CA VAL A 21 21.04 -5.34 -7.35
C VAL A 21 21.26 -3.96 -6.74
N SER A 22 20.31 -3.03 -6.92
CA SER A 22 20.41 -1.66 -6.38
C SER A 22 20.22 -1.60 -4.86
N ASN A 23 19.50 -2.55 -4.26
CA ASN A 23 19.20 -2.58 -2.83
C ASN A 23 19.50 -3.97 -2.25
N PRO A 24 20.78 -4.38 -2.14
CA PRO A 24 21.17 -5.72 -1.73
C PRO A 24 20.71 -6.09 -0.31
N HIS A 25 20.52 -5.10 0.56
CA HIS A 25 20.00 -5.28 1.93
C HIS A 25 18.47 -5.08 2.02
N GLY A 26 17.80 -4.85 0.88
CA GLY A 26 16.40 -4.47 0.83
C GLY A 26 16.11 -3.04 1.31
N THR A 27 14.86 -2.64 1.17
CA THR A 27 14.32 -1.37 1.71
C THR A 27 12.97 -1.63 2.38
N THR A 28 12.44 -0.66 3.13
CA THR A 28 11.09 -0.74 3.70
C THR A 28 10.03 -1.05 2.63
N ALA A 29 10.16 -0.47 1.43
CA ALA A 29 9.22 -0.71 0.33
C ALA A 29 9.28 -2.17 -0.17
N MET A 30 10.50 -2.69 -0.36
CA MET A 30 10.69 -4.10 -0.75
C MET A 30 10.21 -5.07 0.34
N TRP A 31 10.48 -4.75 1.60
CA TRP A 31 10.04 -5.56 2.72
C TRP A 31 8.50 -5.60 2.83
N ILE A 32 7.81 -4.46 2.64
CA ILE A 32 6.34 -4.41 2.64
C ILE A 32 5.80 -5.32 1.55
N ARG A 33 6.39 -5.26 0.35
CA ARG A 33 5.99 -6.10 -0.77
C ARG A 33 6.22 -7.58 -0.50
N ASP A 34 7.43 -7.97 -0.10
CA ASP A 34 7.81 -9.36 0.11
C ASP A 34 7.04 -10.00 1.27
N ARG A 35 6.78 -9.23 2.35
CA ARG A 35 6.20 -9.79 3.57
C ARG A 35 4.68 -9.76 3.58
N LEU A 36 4.07 -8.84 2.83
CA LEU A 36 2.62 -8.65 2.79
C LEU A 36 2.00 -9.09 1.46
N ASP A 37 2.79 -9.73 0.59
CA ASP A 37 2.38 -10.31 -0.70
C ASP A 37 1.63 -9.32 -1.61
N GLY A 38 2.11 -8.08 -1.65
CA GLY A 38 1.31 -6.97 -2.16
C GLY A 38 0.23 -6.59 -1.14
N LEU A 39 0.47 -5.48 -0.43
CA LEU A 39 -0.32 -5.10 0.74
C LEU A 39 -1.82 -4.99 0.47
N PHE A 40 -2.24 -4.63 -0.73
CA PHE A 40 -3.63 -4.59 -1.17
C PHE A 40 -3.81 -5.16 -2.57
N SER A 41 -4.98 -5.71 -2.84
CA SER A 41 -5.43 -6.09 -4.19
C SER A 41 -6.65 -5.27 -4.59
N ASP A 42 -6.93 -5.18 -5.89
CA ASP A 42 -8.04 -4.37 -6.39
C ASP A 42 -9.42 -4.90 -5.93
N GLU A 43 -9.48 -6.19 -5.62
CA GLU A 43 -10.64 -6.85 -5.02
C GLU A 43 -10.99 -6.30 -3.64
N ASP A 44 -10.01 -5.78 -2.88
CA ASP A 44 -10.25 -5.16 -1.58
C ASP A 44 -11.12 -3.89 -1.70
N PHE A 45 -11.19 -3.29 -2.90
CA PHE A 45 -11.81 -2.00 -3.15
C PHE A 45 -13.11 -2.09 -3.97
N THR A 46 -13.56 -3.29 -4.36
CA THR A 46 -14.75 -3.45 -5.23
C THR A 46 -16.01 -2.81 -4.67
N ALA A 47 -16.14 -2.74 -3.34
CA ALA A 47 -17.28 -2.09 -2.68
C ALA A 47 -17.27 -0.56 -2.80
N TRP A 48 -16.10 0.06 -3.02
CA TRP A 48 -15.93 1.52 -3.10
C TRP A 48 -15.71 2.01 -4.53
N TYR A 49 -15.29 1.11 -5.42
CA TYR A 49 -15.04 1.36 -6.84
C TYR A 49 -15.83 0.36 -7.70
N PRO A 50 -17.14 0.59 -7.90
CA PRO A 50 -17.95 -0.28 -8.76
C PRO A 50 -17.41 -0.31 -10.20
N ARG A 51 -17.53 -1.49 -10.84
CA ARG A 51 -16.92 -1.79 -12.15
C ARG A 51 -17.70 -1.15 -13.30
N ASP A 52 -17.56 0.16 -13.49
CA ASP A 52 -18.39 0.90 -14.47
C ASP A 52 -17.74 1.01 -15.88
N GLY A 53 -17.01 0.00 -16.33
CA GLY A 53 -16.54 -0.12 -17.73
C GLY A 53 -15.45 0.85 -18.23
N ARG A 54 -15.11 1.96 -17.55
CA ARG A 54 -14.02 2.88 -17.96
C ARG A 54 -12.65 2.41 -17.44
N PRO A 55 -11.56 2.36 -18.24
CA PRO A 55 -10.24 1.98 -17.74
C PRO A 55 -9.84 2.90 -16.57
N GLY A 56 -9.83 2.35 -15.35
CA GLY A 56 -9.47 3.06 -14.13
C GLY A 56 -8.09 2.68 -13.64
N LEU A 57 -7.41 3.58 -12.95
CA LEU A 57 -6.23 3.27 -12.14
C LEU A 57 -6.62 2.26 -11.04
N SER A 58 -5.75 1.28 -10.81
CA SER A 58 -5.89 0.30 -9.72
C SER A 58 -5.98 1.05 -8.38
N PRO A 59 -7.02 0.86 -7.55
CA PRO A 59 -7.10 1.46 -6.22
C PRO A 59 -6.09 0.84 -5.23
N ALA A 60 -5.60 -0.37 -5.46
CA ALA A 60 -4.56 -0.98 -4.63
C ALA A 60 -3.21 -0.24 -4.72
N GLN A 61 -2.89 0.34 -5.88
CA GLN A 61 -1.67 1.12 -6.07
C GLN A 61 -1.59 2.37 -5.17
N PRO A 62 -2.52 3.35 -5.23
CA PRO A 62 -2.49 4.52 -4.36
C PRO A 62 -2.64 4.15 -2.89
N ALA A 63 -3.38 3.09 -2.54
CA ALA A 63 -3.43 2.59 -1.16
C ALA A 63 -2.06 2.15 -0.65
N THR A 64 -1.33 1.36 -1.44
CA THR A 64 0.03 0.94 -1.11
C THR A 64 0.98 2.14 -1.03
N VAL A 65 0.84 3.12 -1.94
CA VAL A 65 1.64 4.34 -1.90
C VAL A 65 1.35 5.17 -0.66
N CYS A 66 0.10 5.31 -0.22
CA CYS A 66 -0.21 6.01 1.03
C CYS A 66 0.47 5.37 2.25
N VAL A 67 0.55 4.03 2.30
CA VAL A 67 1.26 3.34 3.37
C VAL A 67 2.77 3.58 3.30
N LEU A 68 3.37 3.52 2.10
CA LEU A 68 4.79 3.84 1.91
C LEU A 68 5.10 5.31 2.21
N GLN A 69 4.21 6.21 1.80
CA GLN A 69 4.27 7.64 2.06
C GLN A 69 4.33 7.90 3.56
N TYR A 70 3.44 7.28 4.33
CA TYR A 70 3.43 7.38 5.78
C TYR A 70 4.69 6.77 6.41
N ALA A 71 5.04 5.53 6.02
CA ALA A 71 6.18 4.79 6.59
C ALA A 71 7.54 5.47 6.32
N LEU A 72 7.64 6.24 5.23
CA LEU A 72 8.86 6.93 4.81
C LEU A 72 8.79 8.45 5.00
N ASN A 73 7.74 8.96 5.66
CA ASN A 73 7.51 10.39 5.93
C ASN A 73 7.63 11.28 4.68
N LEU A 74 6.92 10.92 3.60
CA LEU A 74 6.94 11.62 2.32
C LEU A 74 5.72 12.55 2.14
N SER A 75 5.93 13.69 1.50
CA SER A 75 4.83 14.47 0.92
C SER A 75 4.23 13.78 -0.30
N ASP A 76 3.04 14.19 -0.76
CA ASP A 76 2.42 13.61 -1.95
C ASP A 76 3.31 13.73 -3.19
N ARG A 77 4.00 14.87 -3.33
CA ARG A 77 4.94 15.11 -4.43
C ARG A 77 6.14 14.19 -4.35
N GLN A 78 6.71 14.00 -3.16
CA GLN A 78 7.82 13.08 -2.96
C GLN A 78 7.39 11.62 -3.17
N ALA A 79 6.17 11.25 -2.79
CA ALA A 79 5.63 9.91 -3.00
C ALA A 79 5.41 9.64 -4.50
N ALA A 80 4.78 10.58 -5.22
CA ALA A 80 4.64 10.47 -6.67
C ALA A 80 5.99 10.41 -7.40
N GLU A 81 6.96 11.22 -6.95
CA GLU A 81 8.33 11.18 -7.48
C GLU A 81 9.03 9.85 -7.18
N ALA A 82 8.82 9.30 -5.98
CA ALA A 82 9.34 7.99 -5.62
C ALA A 82 8.77 6.89 -6.51
N VAL A 83 7.46 6.92 -6.79
CA VAL A 83 6.82 5.99 -7.74
C VAL A 83 7.44 6.11 -9.13
N ARG A 84 7.81 7.32 -9.57
CA ARG A 84 8.41 7.56 -10.88
C ARG A 84 9.86 7.10 -10.96
N CYS A 85 10.68 7.44 -9.96
CA CYS A 85 12.14 7.39 -10.08
C CYS A 85 12.81 6.31 -9.22
N ARG A 86 12.15 5.83 -8.15
CA ARG A 86 12.80 4.88 -7.23
C ARG A 86 12.48 3.43 -7.59
N ILE A 87 13.54 2.66 -7.81
CA ILE A 87 13.44 1.24 -8.15
C ILE A 87 12.74 0.41 -7.06
N ASP A 88 12.90 0.77 -5.78
CA ASP A 88 12.27 0.04 -4.68
C ASP A 88 10.75 0.28 -4.60
N PHE A 89 10.28 1.45 -5.04
CA PHE A 89 8.84 1.72 -5.22
C PHE A 89 8.28 0.98 -6.44
N LYS A 90 9.01 0.93 -7.56
CA LYS A 90 8.64 0.11 -8.72
C LYS A 90 8.56 -1.38 -8.36
N TYR A 91 9.49 -1.87 -7.54
CA TYR A 91 9.43 -3.23 -6.99
C TYR A 91 8.20 -3.42 -6.12
N ALA A 92 7.92 -2.49 -5.21
CA ALA A 92 6.81 -2.62 -4.29
C ALA A 92 5.44 -2.66 -4.99
N LEU A 93 5.27 -1.85 -6.03
CA LEU A 93 3.99 -1.68 -6.72
C LEU A 93 3.82 -2.61 -7.92
N GLY A 94 4.90 -3.24 -8.40
CA GLY A 94 4.90 -4.10 -9.58
C GLY A 94 4.81 -3.45 -10.98
N PRO A 95 4.94 -2.12 -11.22
CA PRO A 95 5.00 -1.61 -12.59
C PRO A 95 6.31 -1.97 -13.32
N GLU A 96 6.28 -1.79 -14.65
CA GLU A 96 7.48 -1.76 -15.48
C GLU A 96 8.41 -0.59 -15.10
N LEU A 97 9.70 -0.71 -15.41
CA LEU A 97 10.66 0.37 -15.16
C LEU A 97 10.33 1.66 -15.92
N ALA A 98 9.76 1.53 -17.12
CA ALA A 98 9.38 2.66 -17.97
C ALA A 98 8.01 3.27 -17.61
N ASP A 99 7.32 2.72 -16.62
CA ASP A 99 6.02 3.23 -16.19
C ASP A 99 6.18 4.69 -15.70
N PRO A 100 5.37 5.64 -16.19
CA PRO A 100 5.52 7.05 -15.87
C PRO A 100 5.09 7.41 -14.44
N GLY A 101 4.48 6.49 -13.71
CA GLY A 101 3.83 6.75 -12.43
C GLY A 101 2.52 7.53 -12.59
N PHE A 102 2.17 8.31 -11.58
CA PHE A 102 0.96 9.12 -11.57
C PHE A 102 1.21 10.54 -11.05
N HIS A 103 0.28 11.44 -11.35
CA HIS A 103 0.30 12.79 -10.80
C HIS A 103 -0.04 12.78 -9.31
N HIS A 104 0.65 13.60 -8.51
CA HIS A 104 0.52 13.61 -7.04
C HIS A 104 -0.92 13.83 -6.54
N SER A 105 -1.77 14.52 -7.32
CA SER A 105 -3.17 14.81 -6.96
C SER A 105 -3.99 13.53 -6.77
N LEU A 106 -3.60 12.43 -7.44
CA LEU A 106 -4.25 11.14 -7.27
C LEU A 106 -4.25 10.68 -5.80
N LEU A 107 -3.21 11.00 -5.02
CA LEU A 107 -3.13 10.64 -3.60
C LEU A 107 -4.12 11.43 -2.74
N SER A 108 -4.29 12.71 -3.03
CA SER A 108 -5.29 13.54 -2.36
C SER A 108 -6.71 13.10 -2.72
N ASP A 109 -7.00 12.92 -4.01
CA ASP A 109 -8.31 12.44 -4.47
C ASP A 109 -8.65 11.06 -3.88
N PHE A 110 -7.65 10.20 -3.73
CA PHE A 110 -7.82 8.89 -3.10
C PHE A 110 -8.10 9.02 -1.59
N ARG A 111 -7.38 9.88 -0.88
CA ARG A 111 -7.61 10.13 0.55
C ARG A 111 -8.97 10.78 0.82
N ASP A 112 -9.42 11.70 -0.03
CA ASP A 112 -10.75 12.31 0.08
C ASP A 112 -11.85 11.25 -0.03
N ARG A 113 -11.69 10.29 -0.94
CA ARG A 113 -12.62 9.14 -1.05
C ARG A 113 -12.53 8.18 0.13
N LEU A 114 -11.35 7.98 0.72
CA LEU A 114 -11.19 7.16 1.92
C LEU A 114 -11.84 7.79 3.16
N ALA A 115 -11.95 9.12 3.19
CA ALA A 115 -12.61 9.85 4.27
C ALA A 115 -14.14 9.70 4.25
N GLU A 116 -14.72 9.16 3.17
CA GLU A 116 -16.15 8.88 3.10
C GLU A 116 -16.51 7.63 3.92
N GLY A 117 -17.41 7.79 4.90
CA GLY A 117 -17.93 6.68 5.69
C GLY A 117 -16.85 6.01 6.55
N ASP A 118 -16.83 4.67 6.56
CA ASP A 118 -15.91 3.84 7.35
C ASP A 118 -14.76 3.25 6.52
N ARG A 119 -14.49 3.80 5.32
CA ARG A 119 -13.52 3.21 4.37
C ARG A 119 -12.09 3.22 4.89
N ALA A 120 -11.66 4.33 5.52
CA ALA A 120 -10.34 4.43 6.12
C ALA A 120 -10.11 3.37 7.21
N ASP A 121 -11.11 3.17 8.09
CA ASP A 121 -11.05 2.17 9.17
C ASP A 121 -10.96 0.76 8.60
N ARG A 122 -11.79 0.43 7.59
CA ARG A 122 -11.74 -0.87 6.91
C ARG A 122 -10.39 -1.13 6.25
N LEU A 123 -9.79 -0.12 5.61
CA LEU A 123 -8.48 -0.25 4.99
C LEU A 123 -7.38 -0.50 6.04
N LEU A 124 -7.43 0.20 7.17
CA LEU A 124 -6.51 0.00 8.28
C LEU A 124 -6.66 -1.39 8.89
N ASP A 125 -7.89 -1.85 9.15
CA ASP A 125 -8.17 -3.17 9.69
C ASP A 125 -7.65 -4.29 8.78
N LEU A 126 -7.80 -4.11 7.47
CA LEU A 126 -7.26 -5.03 6.47
C LEU A 126 -5.73 -5.08 6.50
N ALA A 127 -5.08 -3.91 6.52
CA ALA A 127 -3.62 -3.82 6.64
C ALA A 127 -3.13 -4.48 7.94
N LEU A 128 -3.76 -4.20 9.07
CA LEU A 128 -3.44 -4.82 10.36
C LEU A 128 -3.63 -6.33 10.34
N THR A 129 -4.68 -6.82 9.70
CA THR A 129 -4.94 -8.26 9.54
C THR A 129 -3.82 -8.94 8.75
N ARG A 130 -3.39 -8.34 7.63
CA ARG A 130 -2.26 -8.85 6.84
C ARG A 130 -0.95 -8.81 7.63
N ILE A 131 -0.65 -7.71 8.31
CA ILE A 131 0.56 -7.60 9.14
C ILE A 131 0.53 -8.63 10.29
N ARG A 132 -0.61 -8.87 10.95
CA ARG A 132 -0.73 -9.91 11.99
C ARG A 132 -0.43 -11.31 11.45
N ARG A 133 -0.88 -11.65 10.25
CA ARG A 133 -0.60 -12.96 9.61
C ARG A 133 0.88 -13.20 9.36
N THR A 134 1.68 -12.15 9.23
CA THR A 134 3.14 -12.28 9.09
C THR A 134 3.84 -12.60 10.41
N GLY A 135 3.14 -12.58 11.54
CA GLY A 135 3.69 -12.83 12.87
C GLY A 135 4.45 -11.64 13.48
N LEU A 136 4.37 -10.46 12.85
CA LEU A 136 5.05 -9.25 13.32
C LEU A 136 4.32 -8.52 14.45
N LEU A 137 2.99 -8.63 14.49
CA LEU A 137 2.18 -8.11 15.58
C LEU A 137 1.84 -9.25 16.55
N LYS A 138 2.82 -9.64 17.38
CA LYS A 138 2.53 -10.39 18.61
C LYS A 138 1.90 -9.42 19.60
N GLY A 139 0.74 -9.80 20.14
CA GLY A 139 -0.23 -8.90 20.76
C GLY A 139 0.33 -7.97 21.83
N ARG A 140 -0.11 -6.71 21.80
CA ARG A 140 -0.12 -5.87 22.99
C ARG A 140 -1.29 -6.37 23.83
N ALA A 141 -1.02 -7.24 24.80
CA ALA A 141 -2.01 -7.60 25.79
C ALA A 141 -2.58 -6.31 26.39
N ALA A 142 -3.90 -6.19 26.38
CA ALA A 142 -4.61 -5.07 26.97
C ALA A 142 -4.07 -4.85 28.40
N ARG A 143 -3.55 -3.66 28.69
CA ARG A 143 -3.38 -3.23 30.07
C ARG A 143 -4.78 -3.14 30.65
N THR A 144 -5.20 -4.16 31.38
CA THR A 144 -6.29 -4.05 32.34
C THR A 144 -5.88 -2.93 33.29
N SER A 145 -6.56 -1.79 33.19
CA SER A 145 -6.49 -0.73 34.17
C SER A 145 -6.90 -1.32 35.51
N HIS A 146 -5.95 -1.60 36.40
CA HIS A 146 -6.26 -1.84 37.79
C HIS A 146 -6.76 -0.53 38.37
N HIS A 147 -8.09 -0.41 38.45
CA HIS A 147 -8.74 0.46 39.41
C HIS A 147 -8.29 0.02 40.80
N PHE A 148 -7.35 0.75 41.39
CA PHE A 148 -7.16 0.71 42.84
C PHE A 148 -8.37 1.39 43.48
N HIS A 149 -9.22 0.58 44.12
CA HIS A 149 -10.26 1.08 44.99
C HIS A 149 -9.93 0.71 46.44
N LYS A 150 -9.91 1.74 47.29
CA LYS A 150 -9.98 1.78 48.77
C LYS A 150 -8.83 1.16 49.57
N LEU A 151 -8.24 1.97 50.46
CA LEU A 151 -8.78 2.20 51.82
C LEU A 151 -8.52 3.65 52.24
#